data_AF-Q03Q21-F1
#
_entry.id   AF-Q03Q21-F1
#
_cell.length_a   1.000
_cell.length_b   1.000
_cell.length_c   1.000
_cell.angle_alpha   90.00
_cell.angle_beta   90.00
_cell.angle_gamma   90.00
#
_symmetry.space_group_name_H-M   'P 1'
#
loop_
_entity.id
_entity.type
_entity.pdbx_description
1 polymer ?
#
loop_
_entity_poly.entity_id
_entity_poly.type
_entity_poly.pdbx_seq_one_letter_code
_entity_poly.pdbx_strand_id
1 'polypeptide(L)'
;MQTDNEKYNENVQPNTTFLNELKDKLPEFFTKDGAFDLDKFKHQLKDKNVNELSEGYQLDFVGKDYARRQTGEMPTTVIVPDEKQNRGEGRDSKNLFFTGDNLEVLRHLQNNYQNKVDVIYIDPPYNTGSDGFVYPDAFEYSDDKLKGMFSLDDDQVERLKSIQGKSSHSAWLTFMYPRLVLAKQLLSDKGIIFISIDDNENSDLGLLMNTIFGERQFKVQFIWTKTETPPALSKYSRRTTEYVLTFEKNSFGEKYYGSELDNSDVPLINSSNSVRRVIFPINSCIFYK
;
A
#
# COMPACT_ATOMS: atom_id res chain seq x y z
N MET A 1 43.88 16.23 1.79
CA MET A 1 42.76 15.33 1.47
C MET A 1 41.51 16.08 1.87
N GLN A 2 40.65 16.46 0.93
CA GLN A 2 39.42 17.18 1.28
C GLN A 2 38.51 16.30 2.13
N THR A 3 37.92 16.90 3.16
CA THR A 3 36.90 16.28 4.00
C THR A 3 35.61 16.07 3.21
N ASP A 4 34.76 15.14 3.63
CA ASP A 4 33.50 14.86 2.94
C ASP A 4 32.57 16.07 2.91
N ASN A 5 32.64 16.94 3.93
CA ASN A 5 31.91 18.20 3.99
C ASN A 5 32.40 19.21 2.94
N GLU A 6 33.71 19.30 2.70
CA GLU A 6 34.26 20.18 1.67
C GLU A 6 33.84 19.73 0.27
N LYS A 7 33.88 18.42 0.00
CA LYS A 7 33.41 17.84 -1.27
C LYS A 7 31.90 18.02 -1.47
N TYR A 8 31.12 17.93 -0.39
CA TYR A 8 29.68 18.21 -0.45
C TYR A 8 29.43 19.67 -0.81
N ASN A 9 30.10 20.60 -0.11
CA ASN A 9 29.94 22.04 -0.30
C ASN A 9 30.32 22.52 -1.72
N GLU A 10 31.29 21.88 -2.37
CA GLU A 10 31.64 22.18 -3.77
C GLU A 10 30.49 21.95 -4.76
N ASN A 11 29.54 21.08 -4.42
CA ASN A 11 28.41 20.73 -5.27
C ASN A 11 27.11 21.42 -4.86
N VAL A 12 27.12 22.24 -3.80
CA VAL A 12 25.94 22.98 -3.32
C VAL A 12 25.65 24.15 -4.27
N GLN A 13 24.45 24.16 -4.82
CA GLN A 13 23.89 25.21 -5.66
C GLN A 13 22.90 26.07 -4.83
N PRO A 14 22.56 27.30 -5.29
CA PRO A 14 21.63 28.18 -4.58
C PRO A 14 20.26 27.56 -4.29
N ASN A 15 19.81 26.62 -5.12
CA ASN A 15 18.53 25.92 -5.00
C ASN A 15 18.65 24.52 -4.37
N THR A 16 19.83 24.08 -3.92
CA THR A 16 20.04 22.71 -3.41
C THR A 16 19.12 22.39 -2.23
N THR A 17 19.00 23.28 -1.26
CA THR A 17 18.10 23.09 -0.10
C THR A 17 16.65 22.95 -0.56
N PHE A 18 16.19 23.84 -1.44
CA PHE A 18 14.83 23.83 -1.97
C PHE A 18 14.51 22.56 -2.77
N LEU A 19 15.44 22.11 -3.63
CA LEU A 19 15.26 20.87 -4.39
C LEU A 19 15.25 19.64 -3.49
N ASN A 20 16.04 19.63 -2.41
CA ASN A 20 16.01 18.53 -1.44
C ASN A 20 14.68 18.48 -0.68
N GLU A 21 14.13 19.63 -0.28
CA GLU A 21 12.80 19.71 0.35
C GLU A 21 11.70 19.27 -0.61
N LEU A 22 11.70 19.77 -1.86
CA LEU A 22 10.76 19.34 -2.89
C LEU A 22 10.84 17.84 -3.12
N LYS A 23 12.04 17.26 -3.15
CA LYS A 23 12.25 15.83 -3.39
C LYS A 23 11.81 14.96 -2.23
N ASP A 24 11.95 15.44 -1.00
CA ASP A 24 11.43 14.79 0.19
C ASP A 24 9.89 14.79 0.21
N LYS A 25 9.28 15.93 -0.13
CA LYS A 25 7.82 16.09 -0.06
C LYS A 25 7.08 15.54 -1.26
N LEU A 26 7.67 15.63 -2.45
CA LEU A 26 7.04 15.33 -3.73
C LEU A 26 7.96 14.42 -4.60
N PRO A 27 8.38 13.25 -4.09
CA PRO A 27 9.34 12.37 -4.77
C PRO A 27 8.86 11.86 -6.13
N GLU A 28 7.55 11.78 -6.34
CA GLU A 28 6.94 11.31 -7.59
C GLU A 28 7.18 12.22 -8.78
N PHE A 29 7.58 13.48 -8.57
CA PHE A 29 7.95 14.42 -9.62
C PHE A 29 9.46 14.47 -9.86
N PHE A 30 10.21 13.51 -9.34
CA PHE A 30 11.64 13.39 -9.63
C PHE A 30 11.91 12.13 -10.45
N THR A 31 12.65 12.29 -11.54
CA THR A 31 13.08 11.17 -12.38
C THR A 31 14.12 10.30 -11.64
N LYS A 32 14.42 9.13 -12.20
CA LYS A 32 15.48 8.25 -11.69
C LYS A 32 16.82 8.96 -11.55
N ASP A 33 17.11 9.88 -12.46
CA ASP A 33 18.35 10.69 -12.49
C ASP A 33 18.28 11.89 -11.53
N GLY A 34 17.12 12.14 -10.91
CA GLY A 34 16.92 13.19 -9.92
C GLY A 34 16.56 14.56 -10.51
N ALA A 35 16.19 14.62 -11.80
CA ALA A 35 15.64 15.83 -12.41
C ALA A 35 14.17 16.01 -11.99
N PHE A 36 13.73 17.25 -11.80
CA PHE A 36 12.34 17.57 -11.48
C PHE A 36 11.48 17.61 -12.75
N ASP A 37 10.42 16.81 -12.77
CA ASP A 37 9.43 16.74 -13.84
C ASP A 37 8.36 17.82 -13.63
N LEU A 38 8.67 19.02 -14.13
CA LEU A 38 7.80 20.19 -14.06
C LEU A 38 6.50 19.99 -14.84
N ASP A 39 6.53 19.20 -15.91
CA ASP A 39 5.33 18.96 -16.71
C ASP A 39 4.37 18.07 -15.95
N LYS A 40 4.84 16.97 -15.34
CA LYS A 40 4.03 16.15 -14.43
C LYS A 40 3.46 16.98 -13.28
N PHE A 41 4.26 17.90 -12.70
CA PHE A 41 3.80 18.80 -11.64
C PHE A 41 2.68 19.74 -12.11
N LYS A 42 2.86 20.41 -13.25
CA LYS A 42 1.83 21.28 -13.84
C LYS A 42 0.55 20.51 -14.20
N HIS A 43 0.68 19.28 -14.70
CA HIS A 43 -0.48 18.44 -15.01
C HIS A 43 -1.26 18.09 -13.75
N GLN A 44 -0.60 17.72 -12.66
CA GLN A 44 -1.27 17.40 -11.39
C GLN A 44 -1.96 18.60 -10.74
N LEU A 45 -1.58 19.83 -11.11
CA LEU A 45 -2.24 21.07 -10.68
C LEU A 45 -3.44 21.48 -11.56
N LYS A 46 -3.68 20.83 -12.70
CA LYS A 46 -4.83 21.15 -13.56
C LYS A 46 -6.12 20.61 -12.91
N ASP A 47 -7.13 21.48 -12.78
CA ASP A 47 -8.48 21.13 -12.27
C ASP A 47 -9.17 19.99 -13.03
N LYS A 48 -8.74 19.71 -14.27
CA LYS A 48 -9.34 18.70 -15.18
C LYS A 48 -8.23 17.91 -15.87
N ASN A 49 -7.97 16.71 -15.35
CA ASN A 49 -6.96 15.79 -15.89
C ASN A 49 -7.49 15.07 -17.14
N VAL A 50 -7.19 15.60 -18.32
CA VAL A 50 -7.30 14.84 -19.57
C VAL A 50 -5.99 15.02 -20.33
N ASN A 51 -5.28 13.90 -20.51
CA ASN A 51 -3.96 13.73 -21.14
C ASN A 51 -2.74 13.81 -20.19
N GLU A 52 -2.44 12.67 -19.55
CA GLU A 52 -1.12 12.35 -18.98
C GLU A 52 -0.24 11.74 -20.09
N LEU A 53 0.46 12.56 -20.88
CA LEU A 53 1.57 12.11 -21.73
C LEU A 53 2.69 13.16 -21.66
N SER A 54 3.58 13.00 -20.68
CA SER A 54 4.92 13.59 -20.70
C SER A 54 5.95 12.49 -20.43
N GLU A 55 7.08 12.57 -21.14
CA GLU A 55 8.06 11.50 -21.31
C GLU A 55 8.53 10.89 -19.98
N GLY A 56 8.10 9.65 -19.76
CA GLY A 56 8.46 8.80 -18.63
C GLY A 56 7.62 7.53 -18.67
N TYR A 57 8.17 6.40 -18.22
CA TYR A 57 7.37 5.18 -18.06
C TYR A 57 6.40 5.38 -16.88
N GLN A 58 5.10 5.39 -17.16
CA GLN A 58 4.04 5.64 -16.20
C GLN A 58 3.02 4.52 -16.23
N LEU A 59 2.65 4.02 -15.04
CA LEU A 59 1.51 3.10 -14.92
C LEU A 59 0.23 3.90 -15.14
N ASP A 60 -0.49 3.58 -16.20
CA ASP A 60 -1.81 4.12 -16.50
C ASP A 60 -2.85 2.99 -16.54
N PHE A 61 -4.03 3.26 -15.97
CA PHE A 61 -5.10 2.27 -15.86
C PHE A 61 -6.47 2.93 -15.77
N VAL A 62 -7.50 2.20 -16.20
CA VAL A 62 -8.89 2.67 -16.11
C VAL A 62 -9.28 2.81 -14.64
N GLY A 63 -9.72 4.00 -14.23
CA GLY A 63 -10.09 4.29 -12.84
C GLY A 63 -9.01 4.96 -12.00
N LYS A 64 -7.83 5.27 -12.58
CA LYS A 64 -6.74 5.93 -11.88
C LYS A 64 -7.11 7.29 -11.28
N ASP A 65 -7.74 8.19 -12.04
CA ASP A 65 -8.15 9.49 -11.51
C ASP A 65 -9.26 9.36 -10.44
N TYR A 66 -10.15 8.37 -10.59
CA TYR A 66 -11.14 8.03 -9.57
C TYR A 66 -10.49 7.60 -8.26
N ALA A 67 -9.56 6.63 -8.34
CA ALA A 67 -8.78 6.17 -7.21
C ALA A 67 -7.95 7.29 -6.55
N ARG A 68 -7.35 8.18 -7.35
CA ARG A 68 -6.61 9.34 -6.86
C ARG A 68 -7.52 10.28 -6.09
N ARG A 69 -8.73 10.56 -6.60
CA ARG A 69 -9.70 11.41 -5.88
C ARG A 69 -10.08 10.81 -4.52
N GLN A 70 -10.26 9.50 -4.43
CA GLN A 70 -10.59 8.83 -3.15
C GLN A 70 -9.53 9.02 -2.05
N THR A 71 -8.28 9.35 -2.40
CA THR A 71 -7.21 9.65 -1.42
C THR A 71 -7.39 10.98 -0.72
N GLY A 72 -8.09 11.94 -1.34
CA GLY A 72 -8.34 13.27 -0.80
C GLY A 72 -9.69 13.41 -0.10
N GLU A 73 -10.47 12.32 -0.03
CA GLU A 73 -11.79 12.33 0.60
C GLU A 73 -11.68 12.13 2.12
N MET A 74 -12.51 12.86 2.85
CA MET A 74 -12.68 12.69 4.30
C MET A 74 -13.56 11.46 4.59
N PRO A 75 -13.44 10.84 5.77
CA PRO A 75 -14.33 9.75 6.17
C PRO A 75 -15.80 10.18 6.13
N THR A 76 -16.67 9.29 5.65
CA THR A 76 -18.13 9.51 5.64
C THR A 76 -18.84 8.81 6.80
N THR A 77 -18.10 7.97 7.52
CA THR A 77 -18.55 7.16 8.66
C THR A 77 -18.09 7.72 10.01
N VAL A 78 -18.47 7.07 11.11
CA VAL A 78 -18.00 7.39 12.47
C VAL A 78 -17.44 6.14 13.15
N ILE A 79 -16.44 6.31 14.04
CA ILE A 79 -15.93 5.23 14.88
C ILE A 79 -16.81 5.10 16.13
N VAL A 80 -17.31 3.90 16.37
CA VAL A 80 -18.10 3.56 17.58
C VAL A 80 -17.32 2.55 18.43
N PRO A 81 -17.07 2.81 19.72
CA PRO A 81 -16.37 1.86 20.58
C PRO A 81 -17.25 0.65 20.92
N ASP A 82 -16.67 -0.55 20.90
CA ASP A 82 -17.28 -1.71 21.55
C ASP A 82 -17.05 -1.61 23.07
N GLU A 83 -18.02 -1.01 23.76
CA GLU A 83 -17.97 -0.80 25.22
C GLU A 83 -17.84 -2.12 26.00
N LYS A 84 -18.36 -3.23 25.49
CA LYS A 84 -18.28 -4.52 26.20
C LYS A 84 -16.86 -5.05 26.15
N GLN A 85 -16.24 -5.05 24.97
CA GLN A 85 -14.85 -5.48 24.80
C GLN A 85 -13.88 -4.51 25.50
N ASN A 86 -14.09 -3.20 25.32
CA ASN A 86 -13.18 -2.15 25.80
C ASN A 86 -13.27 -1.91 27.31
N ARG A 87 -14.35 -2.32 27.98
CA ARG A 87 -14.41 -2.31 29.45
C ARG A 87 -14.04 -3.66 30.08
N GLY A 88 -14.01 -4.71 29.27
CA GLY A 88 -13.64 -6.07 29.65
C GLY A 88 -12.15 -6.33 29.46
N GLU A 89 -11.83 -7.39 28.70
CA GLU A 89 -10.44 -7.83 28.44
C GLU A 89 -9.58 -6.76 27.75
N GLY A 90 -10.20 -5.85 26.98
CA GLY A 90 -9.51 -4.80 26.25
C GLY A 90 -9.18 -3.54 27.07
N ARG A 91 -9.58 -3.46 28.35
CA ARG A 91 -9.55 -2.22 29.14
C ARG A 91 -8.19 -1.51 29.17
N ASP A 92 -7.12 -2.26 29.37
CA ASP A 92 -5.76 -1.72 29.47
C ASP A 92 -4.91 -2.01 28.22
N SER A 93 -5.55 -2.52 27.15
CA SER A 93 -4.89 -2.84 25.89
C SER A 93 -4.31 -1.58 25.25
N LYS A 94 -3.12 -1.72 24.65
CA LYS A 94 -2.54 -0.73 23.74
C LYS A 94 -2.82 -1.05 22.27
N ASN A 95 -3.43 -2.21 22.00
CA ASN A 95 -3.76 -2.68 20.67
C ASN A 95 -5.17 -2.22 20.30
N LEU A 96 -5.33 -1.82 19.04
CA LEU A 96 -6.60 -1.40 18.47
C LEU A 96 -7.03 -2.41 17.40
N PHE A 97 -8.33 -2.71 17.39
CA PHE A 97 -8.96 -3.53 16.37
C PHE A 97 -10.15 -2.77 15.80
N PHE A 98 -10.22 -2.66 14.48
CA PHE A 98 -11.27 -1.95 13.76
C PHE A 98 -12.04 -2.92 12.87
N THR A 99 -13.35 -2.76 12.80
CA THR A 99 -14.22 -3.51 11.90
C THR A 99 -14.88 -2.56 10.91
N GLY A 100 -14.75 -2.82 9.62
CA GLY A 100 -15.33 -1.99 8.55
C GLY A 100 -14.53 -2.07 7.26
N ASP A 101 -14.87 -1.23 6.28
CA ASP A 101 -14.02 -1.04 5.09
C ASP A 101 -12.70 -0.39 5.53
N ASN A 102 -11.59 -1.03 5.18
CA ASN A 102 -10.25 -0.55 5.50
C ASN A 102 -9.97 0.84 4.90
N LEU A 103 -10.58 1.23 3.77
CA LEU A 103 -10.41 2.56 3.20
C LEU A 103 -10.97 3.64 4.12
N GLU A 104 -12.19 3.44 4.65
CA GLU A 104 -12.80 4.36 5.62
C GLU A 104 -12.03 4.39 6.95
N VAL A 105 -11.59 3.23 7.44
CA VAL A 105 -10.77 3.16 8.66
C VAL A 105 -9.46 3.93 8.46
N LEU A 106 -8.76 3.73 7.34
CA LEU A 106 -7.53 4.44 7.02
C LEU A 106 -7.75 5.96 6.95
N ARG A 107 -8.88 6.43 6.42
CA ARG A 107 -9.25 7.86 6.41
C ARG A 107 -9.40 8.40 7.84
N HIS A 108 -10.06 7.66 8.74
CA HIS A 108 -10.20 8.07 10.14
C HIS A 108 -8.85 8.15 10.85
N LEU A 109 -7.96 7.20 10.58
CA LEU A 109 -6.64 7.14 11.18
C LEU A 109 -5.74 8.33 10.78
N GLN A 110 -5.97 8.95 9.62
CA GLN A 110 -5.14 10.09 9.16
C GLN A 110 -5.09 11.23 10.18
N ASN A 111 -6.20 11.52 10.88
CA ASN A 111 -6.25 12.65 11.81
C ASN A 111 -5.27 12.51 13.00
N ASN A 112 -5.02 11.29 13.46
CA ASN A 112 -4.30 11.04 14.71
C ASN A 112 -3.02 10.21 14.56
N TYR A 113 -2.88 9.45 13.46
CA TYR A 113 -1.80 8.48 13.26
C TYR A 113 -0.91 8.78 12.06
N GLN A 114 -1.11 9.91 11.38
CA GLN A 114 -0.20 10.33 10.32
C GLN A 114 1.24 10.41 10.84
N ASN A 115 2.17 9.82 10.09
CA ASN A 115 3.59 9.74 10.43
C ASN A 115 3.94 9.00 11.73
N LYS A 116 3.09 8.08 12.21
CA LYS A 116 3.29 7.38 13.51
C LYS A 116 3.46 5.87 13.41
N VAL A 117 3.24 5.26 12.25
CA VAL A 117 3.29 3.81 12.09
C VAL A 117 4.67 3.38 11.60
N ASP A 118 5.39 2.58 12.38
CA ASP A 118 6.75 2.15 11.99
C ASP A 118 6.74 1.01 10.97
N VAL A 119 5.77 0.10 11.08
CA VAL A 119 5.67 -1.06 10.19
C VAL A 119 4.23 -1.30 9.78
N ILE A 120 4.02 -1.52 8.50
CA ILE A 120 2.77 -2.02 7.93
C ILE A 120 3.05 -3.36 7.27
N TYR A 121 2.24 -4.37 7.58
CA TYR A 121 2.19 -5.62 6.84
C TYR A 121 0.76 -5.82 6.34
N ILE A 122 0.60 -6.13 5.06
CA ILE A 122 -0.70 -6.44 4.45
C ILE A 122 -0.62 -7.66 3.55
N ASP A 123 -1.73 -8.39 3.52
CA ASP A 123 -1.97 -9.55 2.66
C ASP A 123 -3.24 -9.29 1.83
N PRO A 124 -3.14 -8.48 0.76
CA PRO A 124 -4.28 -8.11 -0.08
C PRO A 124 -4.79 -9.31 -0.90
N PRO A 125 -6.01 -9.23 -1.47
CA PRO A 125 -6.47 -10.25 -2.41
C PRO A 125 -5.53 -10.35 -3.62
N TYR A 126 -5.14 -11.56 -4.00
CA TYR A 126 -4.16 -11.79 -5.08
C TYR A 126 -4.75 -11.76 -6.49
N ASN A 127 -6.07 -11.57 -6.63
CA ASN A 127 -6.77 -11.53 -7.92
C ASN A 127 -6.62 -12.82 -8.75
N THR A 128 -6.69 -13.97 -8.09
CA THR A 128 -6.47 -15.27 -8.74
C THR A 128 -7.61 -15.69 -9.67
N GLY A 129 -8.74 -14.98 -9.62
CA GLY A 129 -10.00 -15.36 -10.28
C GLY A 129 -10.73 -16.53 -9.62
N SER A 130 -10.14 -17.15 -8.60
CA SER A 130 -10.72 -18.27 -7.84
C SER A 130 -11.09 -17.90 -6.39
N ASP A 131 -10.64 -16.74 -5.93
CA ASP A 131 -10.87 -16.16 -4.61
C ASP A 131 -12.28 -15.56 -4.44
N GLY A 132 -13.06 -15.48 -5.52
CA GLY A 132 -14.40 -14.91 -5.52
C GLY A 132 -14.44 -13.42 -5.17
N PHE A 133 -13.27 -12.75 -5.18
CA PHE A 133 -13.17 -11.34 -4.83
C PHE A 133 -13.61 -10.48 -6.01
N VAL A 134 -14.77 -9.85 -5.84
CA VAL A 134 -15.40 -8.96 -6.81
C VAL A 134 -15.38 -7.54 -6.24
N TYR A 135 -14.76 -6.62 -6.95
CA TYR A 135 -14.70 -5.20 -6.55
C TYR A 135 -16.09 -4.59 -6.57
N PRO A 136 -16.39 -3.63 -5.66
CA PRO A 136 -17.74 -3.14 -5.41
C PRO A 136 -18.51 -2.86 -6.72
N ASP A 137 -19.72 -3.41 -6.79
CA ASP A 137 -20.56 -3.44 -8.00
C ASP A 137 -20.99 -2.05 -8.49
N ALA A 138 -20.81 -1.00 -7.68
CA ALA A 138 -21.18 0.37 -8.03
C ALA A 138 -20.15 1.39 -7.53
N PHE A 139 -19.87 2.39 -8.37
CA PHE A 139 -19.22 3.62 -7.93
C PHE A 139 -20.19 4.37 -7.02
N GLU A 140 -19.64 5.08 -6.04
CA GLU A 140 -20.41 5.90 -5.10
C GLU A 140 -21.12 7.09 -5.78
N TYR A 141 -20.80 7.39 -7.04
CA TYR A 141 -21.27 8.56 -7.77
C TYR A 141 -22.07 8.19 -9.01
N SER A 142 -23.10 9.00 -9.31
CA SER A 142 -23.86 8.92 -10.56
C SER A 142 -23.02 9.32 -11.77
N ASP A 143 -23.46 8.91 -12.95
CA ASP A 143 -22.78 9.13 -14.23
C ASP A 143 -22.57 10.61 -14.49
N ASP A 144 -23.60 11.44 -14.34
CA ASP A 144 -23.50 12.89 -14.54
C ASP A 144 -22.48 13.52 -13.58
N LYS A 145 -22.39 12.98 -12.36
CA LYS A 145 -21.43 13.43 -11.35
C LYS A 145 -20.01 13.00 -11.73
N LEU A 146 -19.82 11.78 -12.23
CA LEU A 146 -18.54 11.30 -12.75
C LEU A 146 -18.07 12.10 -13.98
N LYS A 147 -18.96 12.37 -14.94
CA LYS A 147 -18.70 13.23 -16.11
C LYS A 147 -18.26 14.61 -15.68
N GLY A 148 -19.01 15.24 -14.78
CA GLY A 148 -18.68 16.58 -14.28
C GLY A 148 -17.35 16.63 -13.52
N MET A 149 -17.06 15.61 -12.72
CA MET A 149 -15.86 15.55 -11.87
C MET A 149 -14.57 15.29 -12.64
N PHE A 150 -14.62 14.39 -13.62
CA PHE A 150 -13.42 13.96 -14.36
C PHE A 150 -13.41 14.49 -15.81
N SER A 151 -14.40 15.32 -16.17
CA SER A 151 -14.60 15.81 -17.54
C SER A 151 -14.67 14.69 -18.58
N LEU A 152 -15.33 13.59 -18.20
CA LEU A 152 -15.47 12.41 -19.05
C LEU A 152 -16.62 12.60 -20.03
N ASP A 153 -16.44 12.07 -21.24
CA ASP A 153 -17.54 11.82 -22.17
C ASP A 153 -18.31 10.52 -21.84
N ASP A 154 -19.37 10.25 -22.59
CA ASP A 154 -20.23 9.09 -22.39
C ASP A 154 -19.44 7.77 -22.52
N ASP A 155 -18.58 7.67 -23.54
CA ASP A 155 -17.76 6.49 -23.82
C ASP A 155 -16.74 6.24 -22.71
N GLN A 156 -16.14 7.31 -22.17
CA GLN A 156 -15.18 7.24 -21.08
C GLN A 156 -15.83 6.84 -19.76
N VAL A 157 -17.06 7.29 -19.47
CA VAL A 157 -17.82 6.81 -18.30
C VAL A 157 -18.19 5.35 -18.46
N GLU A 158 -18.60 4.92 -19.65
CA GLU A 158 -18.86 3.50 -19.92
C GLU A 158 -17.60 2.66 -19.72
N ARG A 159 -16.44 3.13 -20.22
CA ARG A 159 -15.14 2.48 -19.99
C ARG A 159 -14.79 2.42 -18.51
N LEU A 160 -15.01 3.49 -17.74
CA LEU A 160 -14.79 3.49 -16.29
C LEU A 160 -15.71 2.49 -15.59
N LYS A 161 -16.98 2.40 -15.98
CA LYS A 161 -17.90 1.38 -15.45
C LYS A 161 -17.56 -0.03 -15.87
N SER A 162 -16.88 -0.19 -16.99
CA SER A 162 -16.49 -1.51 -17.48
C SER A 162 -15.59 -2.29 -16.53
N ILE A 163 -14.95 -1.65 -15.53
CA ILE A 163 -14.14 -2.33 -14.51
C ILE A 163 -14.95 -2.74 -13.26
N GLN A 164 -16.20 -2.29 -13.11
CA GLN A 164 -17.07 -2.65 -11.98
C GLN A 164 -17.41 -4.13 -12.00
N GLY A 165 -17.40 -4.77 -10.83
CA GLY A 165 -17.77 -6.17 -10.71
C GLY A 165 -16.82 -7.14 -11.44
N LYS A 166 -15.62 -6.70 -11.83
CA LYS A 166 -14.64 -7.52 -12.58
C LYS A 166 -13.35 -7.71 -11.81
N SER A 167 -12.78 -8.90 -11.88
CA SER A 167 -11.44 -9.24 -11.39
C SER A 167 -10.33 -8.79 -12.36
N SER A 168 -10.47 -7.63 -13.00
CA SER A 168 -9.46 -7.10 -13.93
C SER A 168 -8.33 -6.38 -13.19
N HIS A 169 -7.12 -6.34 -13.76
CA HIS A 169 -5.99 -5.59 -13.21
C HIS A 169 -6.34 -4.12 -12.92
N SER A 170 -7.07 -3.45 -13.81
CA SER A 170 -7.50 -2.06 -13.57
C SER A 170 -8.45 -1.91 -12.38
N ALA A 171 -9.31 -2.90 -12.13
CA ALA A 171 -10.18 -2.90 -10.94
C ALA A 171 -9.36 -3.10 -9.66
N TRP A 172 -8.42 -4.06 -9.68
CA TRP A 172 -7.49 -4.30 -8.56
C TRP A 172 -6.64 -3.07 -8.24
N LEU A 173 -6.06 -2.44 -9.26
CA LEU A 173 -5.28 -1.20 -9.12
C LEU A 173 -6.13 -0.06 -8.57
N THR A 174 -7.36 0.12 -9.08
CA THR A 174 -8.30 1.15 -8.60
C THR A 174 -8.65 0.94 -7.12
N PHE A 175 -8.79 -0.30 -6.68
CA PHE A 175 -9.05 -0.64 -5.29
C PHE A 175 -7.83 -0.44 -4.38
N MET A 176 -6.65 -0.89 -4.81
CA MET A 176 -5.43 -0.86 -3.99
C MET A 176 -4.84 0.54 -3.86
N TYR A 177 -4.91 1.34 -4.93
CA TYR A 177 -4.29 2.67 -4.99
C TYR A 177 -4.63 3.56 -3.78
N PRO A 178 -5.91 3.83 -3.45
CA PRO A 178 -6.20 4.76 -2.37
C PRO A 178 -5.77 4.23 -1.00
N ARG A 179 -5.86 2.92 -0.79
CA ARG A 179 -5.45 2.24 0.46
C ARG A 179 -3.96 2.38 0.69
N LEU A 180 -3.15 2.15 -0.36
CA LEU A 180 -1.70 2.25 -0.28
C LEU A 180 -1.22 3.69 -0.10
N VAL A 181 -1.88 4.68 -0.72
CA VAL A 181 -1.58 6.10 -0.50
C VAL A 181 -1.84 6.50 0.95
N LEU A 182 -3.01 6.14 1.50
CA LEU A 182 -3.32 6.44 2.90
C LEU A 182 -2.41 5.67 3.87
N ALA A 183 -2.03 4.43 3.56
CA ALA A 183 -1.05 3.66 4.34
C ALA A 183 0.31 4.36 4.38
N LYS A 184 0.81 4.88 3.24
CA LYS A 184 2.06 5.66 3.16
C LYS A 184 2.02 6.90 4.07
N GLN A 185 0.87 7.57 4.17
CA GLN A 185 0.71 8.76 5.02
C GLN A 185 0.75 8.41 6.52
N LEU A 186 0.32 7.21 6.91
CA LEU A 186 0.40 6.74 8.29
C LEU A 186 1.83 6.36 8.69
N LEU A 187 2.65 5.88 7.74
CA LEU A 187 4.02 5.48 8.02
C LEU A 187 4.85 6.62 8.60
N SER A 188 5.64 6.35 9.64
CA SER A 188 6.67 7.26 10.16
C SER A 188 7.74 7.51 9.07
N ASP A 189 8.62 8.50 9.27
CA ASP A 189 9.63 8.82 8.26
C ASP A 189 10.58 7.66 7.98
N LYS A 190 10.83 6.80 8.98
CA LYS A 190 11.57 5.53 8.83
C LYS A 190 10.65 4.31 8.64
N GLY A 191 9.38 4.53 8.33
CA GLY A 191 8.39 3.48 8.27
C GLY A 191 8.61 2.53 7.08
N ILE A 192 8.28 1.26 7.28
CA ILE A 192 8.43 0.18 6.28
C ILE A 192 7.06 -0.44 6.00
N ILE A 193 6.80 -0.77 4.74
CA ILE A 193 5.64 -1.56 4.34
C ILE A 193 6.06 -2.86 3.66
N PHE A 194 5.42 -3.96 4.08
CA PHE A 194 5.54 -5.29 3.51
C PHE A 194 4.18 -5.69 2.93
N ILE A 195 4.18 -6.17 1.69
CA ILE A 195 2.96 -6.54 0.97
C ILE A 195 3.16 -7.92 0.36
N SER A 196 2.40 -8.89 0.85
CA SER A 196 2.36 -10.23 0.27
C SER A 196 1.59 -10.22 -1.05
N ILE A 197 2.06 -10.98 -2.03
CA ILE A 197 1.45 -11.08 -3.35
C ILE A 197 1.88 -12.37 -4.05
N ASP A 198 1.02 -12.90 -4.92
CA ASP A 198 1.41 -13.97 -5.85
C ASP A 198 1.76 -13.43 -7.25
N ASP A 199 1.93 -14.33 -8.21
CA ASP A 199 2.34 -13.99 -9.56
C ASP A 199 1.33 -13.18 -10.39
N ASN A 200 0.04 -13.13 -10.00
CA ASN A 200 -0.99 -12.49 -10.83
C ASN A 200 -0.87 -10.96 -10.85
N GLU A 201 -0.59 -10.34 -9.69
CA GLU A 201 -0.51 -8.88 -9.54
C GLU A 201 0.87 -8.39 -9.09
N ASN A 202 1.89 -9.27 -8.99
CA ASN A 202 3.24 -8.88 -8.53
C ASN A 202 3.83 -7.72 -9.35
N SER A 203 3.69 -7.77 -10.67
CA SER A 203 4.20 -6.74 -11.58
C SER A 203 3.43 -5.43 -11.40
N ASP A 204 2.10 -5.50 -11.41
CA ASP A 204 1.21 -4.34 -11.29
C ASP A 204 1.34 -3.66 -9.92
N LEU A 205 1.44 -4.43 -8.84
CA LEU A 205 1.75 -3.94 -7.50
C LEU A 205 3.11 -3.23 -7.46
N GLY A 206 4.15 -3.81 -8.06
CA GLY A 206 5.48 -3.19 -8.11
C GLY A 206 5.46 -1.82 -8.78
N LEU A 207 4.75 -1.70 -9.91
CA LEU A 207 4.58 -0.44 -10.63
C LEU A 207 3.73 0.58 -9.86
N LEU A 208 2.67 0.10 -9.20
CA LEU A 208 1.81 0.91 -8.35
C LEU A 208 2.59 1.47 -7.16
N MET A 209 3.36 0.63 -6.47
CA MET A 209 4.20 1.02 -5.34
C MET A 209 5.31 1.98 -5.77
N ASN A 210 5.94 1.76 -6.92
CA ASN A 210 6.89 2.72 -7.49
C ASN A 210 6.24 4.08 -7.79
N THR A 211 4.97 4.09 -8.21
CA THR A 211 4.21 5.32 -8.44
C THR A 211 3.89 6.05 -7.13
N ILE A 212 3.57 5.31 -6.06
CA ILE A 212 3.14 5.88 -4.77
C ILE A 212 4.34 6.27 -3.88
N PHE A 213 5.34 5.40 -3.76
CA PHE A 213 6.50 5.58 -2.88
C PHE A 213 7.71 6.18 -3.61
N GLY A 214 7.81 5.96 -4.92
CA GLY A 214 9.01 6.24 -5.72
C GLY A 214 9.92 5.02 -5.84
N GLU A 215 10.50 4.79 -7.02
CA GLU A 215 11.34 3.62 -7.33
C GLU A 215 12.52 3.45 -6.37
N ARG A 216 13.11 4.56 -5.89
CA ARG A 216 14.24 4.56 -4.93
C ARG A 216 13.87 3.99 -3.56
N GLN A 217 12.58 3.94 -3.26
CA GLN A 217 12.06 3.43 -2.00
C GLN A 217 11.79 1.93 -2.03
N PHE A 218 11.87 1.27 -3.19
CA PHE A 218 11.93 -0.17 -3.24
C PHE A 218 13.19 -0.68 -2.55
N LYS A 219 13.09 -1.76 -1.78
CA LYS A 219 14.24 -2.34 -1.05
C LYS A 219 14.52 -3.76 -1.46
N VAL A 220 13.51 -4.60 -1.33
CA VAL A 220 13.67 -6.03 -1.56
C VAL A 220 12.31 -6.66 -1.87
N GLN A 221 12.34 -7.67 -2.71
CA GLN A 221 11.24 -8.62 -2.88
C GLN A 221 11.71 -9.93 -2.26
N PHE A 222 11.12 -10.30 -1.12
CA PHE A 222 11.35 -11.61 -0.55
C PHE A 222 10.60 -12.66 -1.36
N ILE A 223 11.18 -13.85 -1.45
CA ILE A 223 10.55 -15.01 -2.06
C ILE A 223 10.08 -15.90 -0.92
N TRP A 224 8.77 -16.12 -0.83
CA TRP A 224 8.17 -16.98 0.19
C TRP A 224 7.78 -18.32 -0.41
N THR A 225 8.43 -19.40 0.02
CA THR A 225 8.10 -20.76 -0.43
C THR A 225 6.87 -21.26 0.33
N LYS A 226 5.72 -21.33 -0.33
CA LYS A 226 4.43 -21.73 0.28
C LYS A 226 4.37 -23.22 0.61
N THR A 227 5.01 -24.05 -0.22
CA THR A 227 4.98 -25.51 -0.09
C THR A 227 6.22 -26.14 -0.73
N GLU A 228 6.82 -27.09 -0.03
CA GLU A 228 7.92 -27.92 -0.55
C GLU A 228 7.40 -29.07 -1.44
N THR A 229 6.10 -29.38 -1.37
CA THR A 229 5.46 -30.48 -2.11
C THR A 229 4.24 -30.00 -2.91
N PRO A 230 4.43 -29.08 -3.87
CA PRO A 230 3.34 -28.62 -4.73
C PRO A 230 2.70 -29.76 -5.54
N PRO A 231 1.37 -29.77 -5.72
CA PRO A 231 0.72 -30.69 -6.66
C PRO A 231 1.29 -30.53 -8.07
N ALA A 232 1.54 -31.64 -8.77
CA ALA A 232 2.04 -31.64 -10.15
C ALA A 232 0.94 -31.33 -11.19
N LEU A 233 0.07 -30.36 -10.88
CA LEU A 233 -1.12 -30.03 -11.66
C LEU A 233 -0.86 -28.98 -12.75
N SER A 234 0.26 -28.26 -12.68
CA SER A 234 0.61 -27.25 -13.68
C SER A 234 1.19 -27.88 -14.94
N LYS A 235 0.74 -27.39 -16.10
CA LYS A 235 1.17 -27.82 -17.44
C LYS A 235 2.62 -27.43 -17.76
N TYR A 236 3.13 -26.35 -17.14
CA TYR A 236 4.43 -25.76 -17.51
C TYR A 236 5.47 -25.88 -16.40
N SER A 237 5.13 -25.42 -15.18
CA SER A 237 6.01 -25.49 -14.01
C SER A 237 5.22 -25.38 -12.72
N ARG A 238 5.71 -26.00 -11.65
CA ARG A 238 5.08 -25.95 -10.33
C ARG A 238 5.24 -24.54 -9.74
N ARG A 239 4.13 -23.91 -9.37
CA ARG A 239 4.16 -22.63 -8.64
C ARG A 239 4.32 -22.94 -7.15
N THR A 240 5.51 -22.67 -6.61
CA THR A 240 5.86 -22.95 -5.20
C THR A 240 6.05 -21.70 -4.36
N THR A 241 6.15 -20.54 -5.01
CA THR A 241 6.56 -19.30 -4.36
C THR A 241 5.47 -18.24 -4.44
N GLU A 242 5.41 -17.45 -3.39
CA GLU A 242 4.79 -16.15 -3.27
C GLU A 242 5.88 -15.10 -3.10
N TYR A 243 5.50 -13.84 -3.07
CA TYR A 243 6.43 -12.72 -2.95
C TYR A 243 5.98 -11.80 -1.83
N VAL A 244 6.94 -11.14 -1.19
CA VAL A 244 6.67 -10.03 -0.27
C VAL A 244 7.46 -8.81 -0.73
N LEU A 245 6.77 -7.81 -1.27
CA LEU A 245 7.39 -6.55 -1.69
C LEU A 245 7.61 -5.65 -0.50
N THR A 246 8.79 -5.05 -0.43
CA THR A 246 9.19 -4.17 0.67
C THR A 246 9.54 -2.78 0.16
N PHE A 247 8.90 -1.78 0.74
CA PHE A 247 9.16 -0.36 0.50
C PHE A 247 9.37 0.39 1.82
N GLU A 248 10.27 1.37 1.80
CA GLU A 248 10.43 2.34 2.90
C GLU A 248 9.67 3.62 2.57
N LYS A 249 9.16 4.35 3.56
CA LYS A 249 8.58 5.67 3.28
C LYS A 249 9.67 6.64 2.80
N ASN A 250 10.74 6.77 3.58
CA ASN A 250 11.98 7.41 3.21
C ASN A 250 13.13 6.50 3.57
N SER A 251 14.11 6.39 2.67
CA SER A 251 15.23 5.50 2.94
C SER A 251 16.10 6.01 4.08
N PHE A 252 16.37 5.14 5.05
CA PHE A 252 17.11 5.46 6.26
C PHE A 252 18.40 4.65 6.44
N GLY A 253 18.71 3.76 5.48
CA GLY A 253 20.04 3.14 5.34
C GLY A 253 20.38 2.06 6.36
N GLU A 254 19.40 1.54 7.11
CA GLU A 254 19.62 0.45 8.05
C GLU A 254 19.44 -0.91 7.37
N LYS A 255 20.11 -1.94 7.90
CA LYS A 255 19.99 -3.31 7.41
C LYS A 255 18.82 -4.00 8.08
N TYR A 256 18.11 -4.82 7.31
CA TYR A 256 17.14 -5.75 7.87
C TYR A 256 17.88 -6.95 8.48
N TYR A 257 17.69 -7.17 9.77
CA TYR A 257 18.19 -8.35 10.47
C TYR A 257 17.03 -9.32 10.67
N GLY A 258 17.16 -10.51 10.11
CA GLY A 258 16.30 -11.64 10.43
C GLY A 258 17.02 -12.57 11.40
N SER A 259 16.31 -13.11 12.37
CA SER A 259 16.73 -14.28 13.14
C SER A 259 15.89 -15.48 12.69
N GLU A 260 16.48 -16.67 12.65
CA GLU A 260 15.67 -17.88 12.62
C GLU A 260 14.82 -17.91 13.88
N LEU A 261 13.50 -17.83 13.70
CA LEU A 261 12.58 -18.23 14.74
C LEU A 261 12.61 -19.74 14.76
N ASP A 262 13.00 -20.30 15.91
CA ASP A 262 12.95 -21.73 16.14
C ASP A 262 11.50 -22.18 15.88
N ASN A 263 11.27 -22.87 14.75
CA ASN A 263 9.97 -23.38 14.31
C ASN A 263 9.47 -24.51 15.23
N SER A 264 9.83 -24.49 16.52
CA SER A 264 9.08 -25.21 17.55
C SER A 264 7.62 -24.83 17.41
N ASP A 265 6.75 -25.84 17.37
CA ASP A 265 5.33 -25.75 17.11
C ASP A 265 4.75 -24.37 17.46
N VAL A 266 4.16 -23.71 16.48
CA VAL A 266 3.38 -22.49 16.70
C VAL A 266 1.92 -22.92 16.89
N PRO A 267 1.50 -23.40 18.09
CA PRO A 267 0.23 -24.10 18.28
C PRO A 267 -1.00 -23.26 17.98
N LEU A 268 -0.85 -21.94 17.84
CA LEU A 268 -1.92 -21.00 17.51
C LEU A 268 -2.20 -20.85 16.00
N ILE A 269 -1.25 -21.19 15.12
CA ILE A 269 -1.34 -20.87 13.68
C ILE A 269 -1.64 -22.10 12.82
N ASN A 270 -1.73 -23.30 13.42
CA ASN A 270 -2.07 -24.49 12.65
C ASN A 270 -3.57 -24.52 12.31
N SER A 271 -3.88 -24.26 11.04
CA SER A 271 -5.23 -24.21 10.45
C SER A 271 -6.00 -25.53 10.50
N SER A 272 -5.34 -26.64 10.87
CA SER A 272 -5.97 -27.95 11.11
C SER A 272 -6.49 -28.13 12.54
N ASN A 273 -6.29 -27.16 13.45
CA ASN A 273 -6.78 -27.28 14.81
C ASN A 273 -8.30 -27.17 14.87
N SER A 274 -8.93 -28.15 15.53
CA SER A 274 -10.32 -28.03 15.95
C SER A 274 -10.46 -26.89 16.98
N VAL A 275 -11.60 -26.20 16.94
CA VAL A 275 -11.93 -25.17 17.93
C VAL A 275 -11.85 -25.79 19.32
N ARG A 276 -10.90 -25.32 20.14
CA ARG A 276 -10.71 -25.78 21.52
C ARG A 276 -10.61 -24.60 22.46
N ARG A 277 -11.18 -24.76 23.65
CA ARG A 277 -10.99 -23.81 24.75
C ARG A 277 -9.57 -23.97 25.29
N VAL A 278 -8.74 -22.95 25.14
CA VAL A 278 -7.42 -22.88 25.78
C VAL A 278 -7.57 -22.11 27.08
N ILE A 279 -7.20 -22.75 28.20
CA ILE A 279 -7.19 -22.11 29.52
C ILE A 279 -5.75 -21.81 29.85
N PHE A 280 -5.43 -20.53 30.08
CA PHE A 280 -4.11 -20.10 30.54
C PHE A 280 -4.17 -19.93 32.06
N PRO A 281 -3.48 -20.79 32.84
CA PRO A 281 -3.37 -20.61 34.29
C PRO A 281 -2.74 -19.26 34.64
N ILE A 282 -3.08 -18.73 35.82
CA ILE A 282 -2.41 -17.55 36.36
C ILE A 282 -0.88 -17.78 36.34
N ASN A 283 -0.15 -16.81 35.76
CA ASN A 283 1.31 -16.81 35.55
C ASN A 283 1.87 -17.74 34.45
N SER A 284 1.05 -18.29 33.55
CA SER A 284 1.54 -19.19 32.50
C SER A 284 2.04 -18.50 31.22
N CYS A 285 1.80 -17.21 31.04
CA CYS A 285 2.29 -16.43 29.90
C CYS A 285 3.41 -15.51 30.36
N ILE A 286 4.65 -15.82 29.95
CA ILE A 286 5.85 -15.05 30.24
C ILE A 286 6.29 -14.37 28.96
N PHE A 287 6.36 -13.04 28.97
CA PHE A 287 6.94 -12.25 27.89
C PHE A 287 8.36 -11.86 28.32
N TYR A 288 9.36 -12.32 27.58
CA TYR A 288 10.75 -11.91 27.80
C TYR A 288 10.92 -10.45 27.32
N LYS A 289 11.59 -9.64 28.14
CA LYS A 289 11.96 -8.26 27.81
C LYS A 289 13.14 -8.22 26.86
#